data_AF-A7NNR6-F1
#
_entry.id   AF-A7NNR6-F1
#
_cell.length_a   1.000
_cell.length_b   1.000
_cell.length_c   1.000
_cell.angle_alpha   90.00
_cell.angle_beta   90.00
_cell.angle_gamma   90.00
#
_symmetry.space_group_name_H-M   'P 1'
#
loop_
_entity.id
_entity.type
_entity.pdbx_description
1 polymer ?
#
loop_
_entity_poly.entity_id
_entity_poly.type
_entity_poly.pdbx_seq_one_letter_code
_entity_poly.pdbx_strand_id
1 'polypeptide(L)'
;MLAFLRRLLNSIRLPQHVSPFSLPVQTPALPVESISPRVLMIVHNPPVSSEGRRRLTDIFGWNDPDRLARQYIADLEWASGGYVRYRIVERIDADWFPPKIDGFCYTGESYVSAWRSRQMHEPDRIDYEAQVAAFDLIGRYERGEMDEVWFFSFPYAGDYESTMVGRDAFWCNSPPVPNTDHCSRRFVIMAFNYERDVDCMLENFGHRVESIMSRVFAGHPPEQNLWNVFTRYDKIHPGQAHCGNVHFAPNSERDYDWGNPRPVLSYCDDWLTFPDMPGRPRWVDCREWGGGDMRLHHLWWLSHLPRVGGETFGVSNNWWSYVINPNLVP
;
A
#
# COMPACT_ATOMS: atom_id res chain seq x y z
N MET A 1 17.81 7.73 5.28
CA MET A 1 16.56 6.97 5.53
C MET A 1 16.76 5.84 6.54
N LEU A 2 17.51 6.09 7.63
CA LEU A 2 17.80 5.12 8.71
C LEU A 2 17.83 5.78 10.10
N ALA A 3 17.38 7.04 10.21
CA ALA A 3 17.48 7.84 11.43
C ALA A 3 16.14 8.06 12.15
N PHE A 4 15.01 7.71 11.54
CA PHE A 4 13.69 7.86 12.15
C PHE A 4 13.26 6.62 12.97
N LEU A 5 13.77 5.43 12.61
CA LEU A 5 13.50 4.16 13.31
C LEU A 5 14.22 3.98 14.66
N ARG A 6 15.15 4.89 15.03
CA ARG A 6 15.96 4.75 16.26
C ARG A 6 15.43 5.49 17.49
N ARG A 7 14.31 6.22 17.39
CA ARG A 7 13.73 6.97 18.53
C ARG A 7 12.60 6.27 19.28
N LEU A 8 12.22 5.05 18.87
CA LEU A 8 11.14 4.27 19.50
C LEU A 8 11.63 3.21 20.52
N LEU A 9 12.93 3.12 20.81
CA LEU A 9 13.51 1.92 21.46
C LEU A 9 13.98 2.07 22.93
N ASN A 10 13.69 3.16 23.65
CA ASN A 10 14.15 3.30 25.04
C ASN A 10 13.04 3.66 26.03
N SER A 11 12.23 2.66 26.40
CA SER A 11 11.64 2.55 27.74
C SER A 11 11.15 1.12 28.01
N ILE A 12 12.09 0.17 28.12
CA ILE A 12 11.76 -1.19 28.57
C ILE A 12 11.38 -1.13 30.06
N ARG A 13 10.08 -1.24 30.35
CA ARG A 13 9.59 -1.78 31.63
C ARG A 13 8.90 -3.11 31.34
N LEU A 14 9.27 -4.13 32.10
CA LEU A 14 8.70 -5.49 32.03
C LEU A 14 7.16 -5.44 32.15
N PRO A 15 6.40 -6.23 31.37
CA PRO A 15 4.95 -6.17 31.40
C PRO A 15 4.39 -6.83 32.67
N GLN A 16 3.56 -6.08 33.38
CA GLN A 16 2.56 -6.65 34.29
C GLN A 16 1.48 -7.32 33.43
N HIS A 17 0.95 -8.46 33.91
CA HIS A 17 -0.19 -9.15 33.30
C HIS A 17 -1.30 -8.17 32.94
N VAL A 18 -1.52 -7.93 31.65
CA VAL A 18 -2.65 -7.14 31.16
C VAL A 18 -3.89 -8.02 31.33
N SER A 19 -4.82 -7.57 32.18
CA SER A 19 -6.14 -8.22 32.31
C SER A 19 -6.88 -8.15 30.97
N PRO A 20 -7.73 -9.12 30.62
CA PRO A 20 -8.53 -9.05 29.40
C PRO A 20 -9.43 -7.81 29.47
N PHE A 21 -9.17 -6.84 28.60
CA PHE A 21 -10.05 -5.69 28.42
C PHE A 21 -11.39 -6.21 27.92
N SER A 22 -12.47 -5.89 28.62
CA SER A 22 -13.82 -6.12 28.12
C SER A 22 -14.16 -5.00 27.15
N LEU A 23 -14.11 -5.30 25.85
CA LEU A 23 -14.60 -4.39 24.82
C LEU A 23 -16.12 -4.21 24.98
N PRO A 24 -16.68 -3.01 24.74
CA PRO A 24 -18.11 -2.77 24.89
C PRO A 24 -18.95 -3.73 24.01
N VAL A 25 -20.08 -4.17 24.57
CA VAL A 25 -21.00 -5.17 24.00
C VAL A 25 -21.69 -4.66 22.73
N GLN A 26 -21.85 -5.60 21.78
CA GLN A 26 -22.29 -5.47 20.38
C GLN A 26 -23.58 -4.68 20.11
N THR A 27 -23.53 -3.89 19.04
CA THR A 27 -24.61 -3.81 18.04
C THR A 27 -24.31 -4.87 16.97
N PRO A 28 -25.28 -5.62 16.43
CA PRO A 28 -25.02 -6.55 15.33
C PRO A 28 -24.26 -5.83 14.21
N ALA A 29 -23.18 -6.44 13.70
CA ALA A 29 -22.43 -5.88 12.58
C ALA A 29 -23.37 -5.72 11.39
N LEU A 30 -23.78 -4.48 11.14
CA LEU A 30 -24.53 -4.15 9.93
C LEU A 30 -23.63 -4.50 8.73
N PRO A 31 -24.19 -5.06 7.65
CA PRO A 31 -23.42 -5.26 6.42
C PRO A 31 -22.83 -3.91 5.99
N VAL A 32 -21.51 -3.86 5.85
CA VAL A 32 -20.86 -2.67 5.32
C VAL A 32 -21.06 -2.65 3.81
N GLU A 33 -21.61 -1.57 3.28
CA GLU A 33 -21.82 -1.42 1.84
C GLU A 33 -20.47 -1.40 1.11
N SER A 34 -20.36 -2.19 0.04
CA SER A 34 -19.16 -2.18 -0.80
C SER A 34 -18.99 -0.83 -1.51
N ILE A 35 -17.76 -0.38 -1.65
CA ILE A 35 -17.39 0.80 -2.42
C ILE A 35 -16.77 0.41 -3.75
N SER A 36 -16.84 1.31 -4.73
CA SER A 36 -16.24 1.08 -6.05
C SER A 36 -15.42 2.27 -6.52
N PRO A 37 -14.21 2.46 -5.96
CA PRO A 37 -13.34 3.59 -6.29
C PRO A 37 -13.00 3.62 -7.77
N ARG A 38 -13.00 4.82 -8.34
CA ARG A 38 -12.76 5.09 -9.76
C ARG A 38 -11.30 5.41 -9.98
N VAL A 39 -10.66 4.62 -10.82
CA VAL A 39 -9.23 4.72 -11.11
C VAL A 39 -9.01 5.31 -12.49
N LEU A 40 -8.21 6.37 -12.55
CA LEU A 40 -7.55 6.77 -13.77
C LEU A 40 -6.25 5.97 -13.91
N MET A 41 -6.19 5.07 -14.89
CA MET A 41 -5.00 4.28 -15.18
C MET A 41 -4.19 4.95 -16.29
N ILE A 42 -2.92 5.23 -16.02
CA ILE A 42 -2.01 5.88 -16.96
C ILE A 42 -0.81 4.96 -17.19
N VAL A 43 -0.50 4.66 -18.45
CA VAL A 43 0.54 3.71 -18.82
C VAL A 43 1.64 4.41 -19.59
N HIS A 44 2.82 4.55 -19.00
CA HIS A 44 4.04 4.98 -19.68
C HIS A 44 4.73 3.79 -20.34
N ASN A 45 4.30 3.42 -21.53
CA ASN A 45 4.90 2.33 -22.33
C ASN A 45 5.29 2.80 -23.75
N PRO A 46 6.12 3.85 -23.86
CA PRO A 46 6.38 4.54 -25.13
C PRO A 46 6.99 3.61 -26.21
N PRO A 47 6.66 3.80 -27.49
CA PRO A 47 7.30 3.10 -28.59
C PRO A 47 8.73 3.63 -28.83
N VAL A 48 9.66 2.74 -29.19
CA VAL A 48 11.07 3.09 -29.46
C VAL A 48 11.38 2.97 -30.94
N SER A 49 11.74 4.07 -31.59
CA SER A 49 11.92 4.12 -33.06
C SER A 49 13.06 3.24 -33.53
N SER A 50 14.21 3.28 -32.86
CA SER A 50 15.38 2.44 -33.17
C SER A 50 15.13 0.93 -33.00
N GLU A 51 14.09 0.55 -32.27
CA GLU A 51 13.70 -0.85 -32.01
C GLU A 51 12.50 -1.29 -32.87
N GLY A 52 12.26 -0.60 -33.99
CA GLY A 52 11.17 -0.89 -34.92
C GLY A 52 9.79 -0.46 -34.41
N ARG A 53 9.73 0.61 -33.60
CA ARG A 53 8.53 1.12 -32.92
C ARG A 53 7.87 0.14 -31.95
N ARG A 54 8.61 -0.89 -31.52
CA ARG A 54 8.17 -1.77 -30.42
C ARG A 54 8.09 -0.99 -29.12
N ARG A 55 7.20 -1.39 -28.23
CA ARG A 55 7.03 -0.80 -26.89
C ARG A 55 8.02 -1.41 -25.90
N LEU A 56 8.27 -0.74 -24.78
CA LEU A 56 9.24 -1.21 -23.78
C LEU A 56 8.89 -2.60 -23.24
N THR A 57 7.60 -2.88 -23.01
CA THR A 57 7.13 -4.22 -22.62
C THR A 57 7.53 -5.30 -23.62
N ASP A 58 7.45 -5.02 -24.92
CA ASP A 58 7.80 -5.99 -25.98
C ASP A 58 9.32 -6.13 -26.15
N ILE A 59 10.06 -5.03 -26.01
CA ILE A 59 11.51 -5.00 -26.17
C ILE A 59 12.20 -5.83 -25.07
N PHE A 60 11.71 -5.71 -23.84
CA PHE A 60 12.33 -6.35 -22.66
C PHE A 60 11.57 -7.55 -22.12
N GLY A 61 10.41 -7.89 -22.68
CA GLY A 61 9.58 -9.01 -22.22
C GLY A 61 8.99 -8.78 -20.83
N TRP A 62 8.69 -7.52 -20.50
CA TRP A 62 8.07 -7.15 -19.23
C TRP A 62 6.56 -7.41 -19.23
N ASN A 63 5.95 -7.30 -18.05
CA ASN A 63 4.56 -7.65 -17.84
C ASN A 63 3.61 -6.69 -18.55
N ASP A 64 2.45 -7.22 -18.95
CA ASP A 64 1.33 -6.44 -19.47
C ASP A 64 0.67 -5.64 -18.32
N PRO A 65 0.68 -4.29 -18.36
CA PRO A 65 0.03 -3.45 -17.35
C PRO A 65 -1.45 -3.76 -17.15
N ASP A 66 -2.18 -4.11 -18.22
CA ASP A 66 -3.61 -4.41 -18.13
C ASP A 66 -3.85 -5.75 -17.42
N ARG A 67 -2.96 -6.73 -17.60
CA ARG A 67 -3.00 -8.00 -16.85
C ARG A 67 -2.70 -7.77 -15.37
N LEU A 68 -1.67 -6.98 -15.07
CA LEU A 68 -1.31 -6.65 -13.70
C LEU A 68 -2.44 -5.92 -12.97
N ALA A 69 -3.03 -4.90 -13.60
CA ALA A 69 -4.15 -4.16 -13.01
C ALA A 69 -5.36 -5.06 -12.72
N ARG A 70 -5.72 -5.97 -13.63
CA ARG A 70 -6.81 -6.94 -13.39
C ARG A 70 -6.53 -7.87 -12.20
N GLN A 71 -5.30 -8.37 -12.08
CA GLN A 71 -4.92 -9.24 -10.97
C GLN A 71 -4.95 -8.48 -9.64
N TYR A 72 -4.41 -7.27 -9.62
CA TYR A 72 -4.39 -6.41 -8.45
C TYR A 72 -5.81 -6.04 -7.96
N ILE A 73 -6.72 -5.69 -8.88
CA ILE A 73 -8.13 -5.45 -8.56
C ILE A 73 -8.76 -6.69 -7.92
N ALA A 74 -8.58 -7.87 -8.52
CA ALA A 74 -9.15 -9.11 -8.02
C ALA A 74 -8.60 -9.49 -6.63
N ASP A 75 -7.31 -9.28 -6.43
CA ASP A 75 -6.63 -9.55 -5.16
C ASP A 75 -7.13 -8.64 -4.03
N LEU A 76 -7.29 -7.34 -4.29
CA LEU A 76 -7.82 -6.42 -3.30
C LEU A 76 -9.32 -6.61 -3.04
N GLU A 77 -10.10 -6.98 -4.06
CA GLU A 77 -11.50 -7.37 -3.87
C GLU A 77 -11.59 -8.60 -2.98
N TRP A 78 -10.78 -9.63 -3.23
CA TRP A 78 -10.73 -10.83 -2.41
C TRP A 78 -10.30 -10.53 -0.96
N ALA A 79 -9.19 -9.81 -0.78
CA ALA A 79 -8.63 -9.52 0.54
C ALA A 79 -9.56 -8.63 1.37
N SER A 80 -10.29 -7.73 0.74
CA SER A 80 -11.28 -6.89 1.43
C SER A 80 -12.62 -7.59 1.68
N GLY A 81 -12.77 -8.87 1.33
CA GLY A 81 -14.04 -9.60 1.45
C GLY A 81 -15.15 -9.04 0.56
N GLY A 82 -14.78 -8.43 -0.58
CA GLY A 82 -15.69 -7.79 -1.52
C GLY A 82 -16.09 -6.36 -1.18
N TYR A 83 -15.52 -5.76 -0.13
CA TYR A 83 -15.78 -4.36 0.25
C TYR A 83 -15.22 -3.36 -0.78
N VAL A 84 -14.01 -3.60 -1.30
CA VAL A 84 -13.38 -2.72 -2.31
C VAL A 84 -13.51 -3.35 -3.69
N ARG A 85 -14.15 -2.63 -4.61
CA ARG A 85 -14.33 -3.06 -6.01
C ARG A 85 -13.85 -1.98 -6.97
N TYR A 86 -12.53 -1.89 -7.13
CA TYR A 86 -11.92 -0.89 -8.01
C TYR A 86 -12.48 -0.96 -9.43
N ARG A 87 -12.70 0.20 -10.04
CA ARG A 87 -13.12 0.35 -11.43
C ARG A 87 -12.17 1.27 -12.16
N ILE A 88 -11.48 0.76 -13.18
CA ILE A 88 -10.74 1.62 -14.10
C ILE A 88 -11.77 2.33 -14.98
N VAL A 89 -11.91 3.65 -14.77
CA VAL A 89 -12.88 4.47 -15.49
C VAL A 89 -12.31 5.03 -16.79
N GLU A 90 -10.99 5.18 -16.86
CA GLU A 90 -10.27 5.62 -18.04
C GLU A 90 -8.86 5.02 -18.01
N ARG A 91 -8.39 4.59 -19.19
CA ARG A 91 -7.02 4.12 -19.43
C ARG A 91 -6.37 5.03 -20.46
N ILE A 92 -5.25 5.64 -20.12
CA ILE A 92 -4.48 6.51 -20.99
C ILE A 92 -3.16 5.83 -21.35
N ASP A 93 -2.90 5.64 -22.64
CA ASP A 93 -1.56 5.32 -23.15
C ASP A 93 -0.74 6.61 -23.23
N ALA A 94 0.16 6.81 -22.27
CA ALA A 94 1.10 7.92 -22.24
C ALA A 94 2.37 7.50 -22.99
N ASP A 95 2.35 7.65 -24.32
CA ASP A 95 3.44 7.25 -25.24
C ASP A 95 4.67 8.18 -25.17
N TRP A 96 5.04 8.61 -23.97
CA TRP A 96 6.17 9.49 -23.68
C TRP A 96 6.83 9.13 -22.34
N PHE A 97 8.09 9.49 -22.21
CA PHE A 97 8.86 9.35 -20.97
C PHE A 97 8.63 10.59 -20.09
N PRO A 98 8.31 10.43 -18.81
CA PRO A 98 8.09 11.58 -17.95
C PRO A 98 9.39 12.30 -17.58
N PRO A 99 9.31 13.64 -17.37
CA PRO A 99 10.45 14.42 -16.93
C PRO A 99 10.83 14.07 -15.49
N LYS A 100 12.14 14.07 -15.24
CA LYS A 100 12.74 13.99 -13.92
C LYS A 100 12.75 15.36 -13.26
N ILE A 101 12.97 15.38 -11.95
CA ILE A 101 12.96 16.59 -11.13
C ILE A 101 14.03 17.62 -11.54
N ASP A 102 15.08 17.20 -12.24
CA ASP A 102 16.13 18.07 -12.79
C ASP A 102 15.88 18.46 -14.26
N GLY A 103 14.72 18.13 -14.81
CA GLY A 103 14.34 18.37 -16.19
C GLY A 103 14.88 17.34 -17.19
N PHE A 104 15.67 16.34 -16.76
CA PHE A 104 16.07 15.25 -17.64
C PHE A 104 14.84 14.47 -18.11
N CYS A 105 14.83 14.07 -19.38
CA CYS A 105 13.79 13.23 -19.93
C CYS A 105 14.43 12.20 -20.87
N TYR A 106 14.10 10.93 -20.67
CA TYR A 106 14.56 9.89 -21.56
C TYR A 106 13.92 10.03 -22.95
N THR A 107 14.66 9.65 -23.98
CA THR A 107 14.07 9.22 -25.24
C THR A 107 14.00 7.69 -25.24
N GLY A 108 13.28 7.10 -26.20
CA GLY A 108 13.26 5.65 -26.35
C GLY A 108 14.66 5.07 -26.51
N GLU A 109 15.48 5.72 -27.34
CA GLU A 109 16.87 5.33 -27.61
C GLU A 109 17.75 5.46 -26.37
N SER A 110 17.67 6.59 -25.65
CA SER A 110 18.52 6.81 -24.48
C SER A 110 18.13 5.89 -23.33
N TYR A 111 16.84 5.61 -23.13
CA TYR A 111 16.37 4.65 -22.13
C TYR A 111 16.85 3.24 -22.43
N VAL A 112 16.64 2.76 -23.66
CA VAL A 112 17.06 1.40 -24.05
C VAL A 112 18.58 1.24 -23.92
N SER A 113 19.35 2.25 -24.30
CA SER A 113 20.80 2.26 -24.12
C SER A 113 21.19 2.20 -22.64
N ALA A 114 20.62 3.08 -21.82
CA ALA A 114 20.88 3.17 -20.38
C ALA A 114 20.54 1.86 -19.65
N TRP A 115 19.39 1.27 -19.96
CA TRP A 115 18.94 0.02 -19.37
C TRP A 115 19.88 -1.15 -19.71
N ARG A 116 20.28 -1.27 -20.98
CA ARG A 116 21.21 -2.31 -21.43
C ARG A 116 22.61 -2.15 -20.84
N SER A 117 23.08 -0.92 -20.68
CA SER A 117 24.39 -0.63 -20.07
C SER A 117 24.36 -0.62 -18.54
N ARG A 118 23.17 -0.67 -17.92
CA ARG A 118 22.94 -0.49 -16.48
C ARG A 118 23.47 0.85 -15.96
N GLN A 119 23.37 1.89 -16.78
CA GLN A 119 23.78 3.27 -16.45
C GLN A 119 22.56 4.17 -16.58
N MET A 120 21.73 4.19 -15.54
CA MET A 120 20.53 5.03 -15.48
C MET A 120 20.89 6.44 -15.00
N HIS A 121 20.08 7.41 -15.40
CA HIS A 121 20.18 8.81 -14.98
C HIS A 121 19.98 8.96 -13.46
N GLU A 122 20.74 9.88 -12.87
CA GLU A 122 20.58 10.31 -11.48
C GLU A 122 20.59 11.85 -11.41
N PRO A 123 19.68 12.48 -10.63
CA PRO A 123 18.70 11.86 -9.75
C PRO A 123 17.54 11.17 -10.49
N ASP A 124 17.13 9.98 -10.03
CA ASP A 124 16.05 9.22 -10.67
C ASP A 124 14.63 9.80 -10.42
N ARG A 125 14.43 10.66 -9.42
CA ARG A 125 13.09 11.10 -9.02
C ARG A 125 12.34 11.85 -10.14
N ILE A 126 11.06 11.51 -10.33
CA ILE A 126 10.15 12.17 -11.28
C ILE A 126 9.76 13.59 -10.84
N ASP A 127 9.44 14.46 -11.79
CA ASP A 127 8.77 15.73 -11.53
C ASP A 127 7.25 15.51 -11.35
N TYR A 128 6.82 15.36 -10.09
CA TYR A 128 5.41 15.15 -9.76
C TYR A 128 4.51 16.35 -10.09
N GLU A 129 5.02 17.58 -10.05
CA GLU A 129 4.21 18.76 -10.40
C GLU A 129 3.90 18.73 -11.90
N ALA A 130 4.91 18.43 -12.72
CA ALA A 130 4.73 18.22 -14.16
C ALA A 130 3.79 17.03 -14.45
N GLN A 131 3.92 15.92 -13.71
CA GLN A 131 3.04 14.75 -13.89
C GLN A 131 1.58 15.05 -13.54
N VAL A 132 1.32 15.71 -12.40
CA VAL A 132 -0.02 16.14 -11.99
C VAL A 132 -0.65 17.08 -13.02
N ALA A 133 0.13 18.05 -13.53
CA ALA A 133 -0.33 19.00 -14.53
C ALA A 133 -0.60 18.35 -15.89
N ALA A 134 0.26 17.43 -16.34
CA ALA A 134 0.17 16.81 -17.67
C ALA A 134 -1.15 16.04 -17.90
N PHE A 135 -1.76 15.53 -16.83
CA PHE A 135 -3.00 14.75 -16.89
C PHE A 135 -4.21 15.46 -16.27
N ASP A 136 -4.07 16.73 -15.86
CA ASP A 136 -5.10 17.48 -15.13
C ASP A 136 -5.62 16.71 -13.90
N LEU A 137 -4.73 16.05 -13.14
CA LEU A 137 -5.17 15.12 -12.09
C LEU A 137 -6.05 15.82 -11.03
N ILE A 138 -5.67 17.02 -10.62
CA ILE A 138 -6.46 17.81 -9.67
C ILE A 138 -7.81 18.21 -10.28
N GLY A 139 -7.84 18.74 -11.49
CA GLY A 139 -9.10 19.14 -12.13
C GLY A 139 -10.04 17.95 -12.34
N ARG A 140 -9.52 16.80 -12.75
CA ARG A 140 -10.30 15.56 -12.91
C ARG A 140 -10.86 15.06 -11.57
N TYR A 141 -10.06 15.13 -10.50
CA TYR A 141 -10.53 14.79 -9.16
C TYR A 141 -11.65 15.73 -8.69
N GLU A 142 -11.49 17.05 -8.86
CA GLU A 142 -12.49 18.07 -8.49
C GLU A 142 -13.81 17.93 -9.28
N ARG A 143 -13.73 17.53 -10.55
CA ARG A 143 -14.91 17.20 -11.37
C ARG A 143 -15.53 15.85 -11.03
N GLY A 144 -14.93 15.11 -10.09
CA GLY A 144 -15.37 13.79 -9.69
C GLY A 144 -15.28 12.80 -10.84
N GLU A 145 -14.23 12.83 -11.64
CA GLU A 145 -14.00 11.85 -12.71
C GLU A 145 -13.24 10.62 -12.20
N MET A 146 -12.38 10.80 -11.20
CA MET A 146 -11.60 9.74 -10.55
C MET A 146 -11.51 9.97 -9.05
N ASP A 147 -11.18 8.90 -8.31
CA ASP A 147 -10.93 8.91 -6.87
C ASP A 147 -9.46 8.56 -6.53
N GLU A 148 -8.78 7.89 -7.46
CA GLU A 148 -7.39 7.41 -7.35
C GLU A 148 -6.73 7.36 -8.73
N VAL A 149 -5.39 7.47 -8.78
CA VAL A 149 -4.62 7.39 -10.03
C VAL A 149 -3.59 6.27 -9.93
N TRP A 150 -3.52 5.43 -10.96
CA TRP A 150 -2.50 4.37 -11.09
C TRP A 150 -1.58 4.66 -12.26
N PHE A 151 -0.30 4.90 -11.98
CA PHE A 151 0.74 4.94 -13.01
C PHE A 151 1.36 3.56 -13.17
N PHE A 152 1.42 3.08 -14.41
CA PHE A 152 2.20 1.92 -14.80
C PHE A 152 3.38 2.39 -15.63
N SER A 153 4.58 2.24 -15.09
CA SER A 153 5.80 2.80 -15.66
C SER A 153 6.92 1.75 -15.73
N PHE A 154 7.93 2.05 -16.55
CA PHE A 154 9.14 1.25 -16.64
C PHE A 154 10.05 1.45 -15.41
N PRO A 155 11.02 0.55 -15.15
CA PRO A 155 12.04 0.74 -14.12
C PRO A 155 12.80 2.05 -14.28
N TYR A 156 13.07 2.77 -13.20
CA TYR A 156 13.69 4.11 -13.23
C TYR A 156 12.82 5.16 -13.95
N ALA A 157 11.49 5.06 -13.82
CA ALA A 157 10.59 6.18 -14.12
C ALA A 157 10.58 7.25 -13.03
N GLY A 158 10.99 6.89 -11.80
CA GLY A 158 11.26 7.85 -10.72
C GLY A 158 10.11 8.10 -9.75
N ASP A 159 9.00 7.39 -9.92
CA ASP A 159 7.85 7.45 -9.03
C ASP A 159 8.15 6.73 -7.70
N TYR A 160 7.64 7.28 -6.60
CA TYR A 160 7.38 6.54 -5.37
C TYR A 160 6.24 5.54 -5.56
N GLU A 161 6.27 4.44 -4.81
CA GLU A 161 5.23 3.40 -4.81
C GLU A 161 3.83 3.95 -4.53
N SER A 162 3.74 4.91 -3.60
CA SER A 162 2.57 5.73 -3.40
C SER A 162 2.96 7.15 -3.01
N THR A 163 2.10 8.12 -3.32
CA THR A 163 2.17 9.50 -2.81
C THR A 163 0.77 10.09 -2.70
N MET A 164 0.63 11.21 -1.99
CA MET A 164 -0.66 11.86 -1.76
C MET A 164 -0.68 13.27 -2.34
N VAL A 165 -1.76 13.59 -3.05
CA VAL A 165 -2.07 14.90 -3.61
C VAL A 165 -3.13 15.56 -2.75
N GLY A 166 -3.03 16.88 -2.57
CA GLY A 166 -4.12 17.71 -2.07
C GLY A 166 -3.87 18.42 -0.75
N ARG A 167 -4.85 19.24 -0.35
CA ARG A 167 -4.82 19.94 0.93
C ARG A 167 -4.72 18.95 2.09
N ASP A 168 -3.86 19.27 3.06
CA ASP A 168 -3.61 18.45 4.25
C ASP A 168 -3.15 17.01 3.92
N ALA A 169 -2.59 16.83 2.71
CA ALA A 169 -1.93 15.59 2.34
C ALA A 169 -0.80 15.28 3.31
N PHE A 170 -0.65 14.00 3.64
CA PHE A 170 0.30 13.51 4.62
C PHE A 170 1.12 12.37 4.02
N TRP A 171 2.10 11.90 4.78
CA TRP A 171 2.98 10.81 4.36
C TRP A 171 2.20 9.57 3.94
N CYS A 172 2.39 9.11 2.71
CA CYS A 172 1.80 7.88 2.18
C CYS A 172 2.88 7.11 1.44
N ASN A 173 3.75 6.42 2.18
CA ASN A 173 5.04 5.87 1.73
C ASN A 173 6.03 6.87 1.10
N SER A 174 5.66 8.14 1.01
CA SER A 174 6.50 9.23 0.54
C SER A 174 6.04 10.57 1.12
N PRO A 175 6.83 11.64 0.97
CA PRO A 175 6.33 13.00 1.14
C PRO A 175 5.13 13.28 0.19
N PRO A 176 4.17 14.13 0.60
CA PRO A 176 3.10 14.61 -0.28
C PRO A 176 3.64 15.30 -1.54
N VAL A 177 2.81 15.31 -2.59
CA VAL A 177 3.13 16.04 -3.83
C VAL A 177 3.12 17.55 -3.56
N PRO A 178 4.24 18.27 -3.84
CA PRO A 178 4.33 19.71 -3.58
C PRO A 178 3.35 20.51 -4.42
N ASN A 179 2.97 21.70 -3.93
CA ASN A 179 2.14 22.68 -4.66
C ASN A 179 0.75 22.17 -5.09
N THR A 180 0.17 21.24 -4.33
CA THR A 180 -1.17 20.67 -4.61
C THR A 180 -2.25 21.01 -3.59
N ASP A 181 -1.99 21.92 -2.66
CA ASP A 181 -2.88 22.36 -1.57
C ASP A 181 -4.17 23.08 -2.04
N HIS A 182 -4.20 23.47 -3.32
CA HIS A 182 -5.37 24.01 -3.99
C HIS A 182 -6.41 22.94 -4.38
N CYS A 183 -6.05 21.66 -4.38
CA CYS A 183 -7.03 20.56 -4.47
C CYS A 183 -7.78 20.45 -3.13
N SER A 184 -9.11 20.51 -3.19
CA SER A 184 -10.02 20.66 -2.05
C SER A 184 -9.96 19.50 -1.06
N ARG A 185 -9.55 18.32 -1.55
CA ARG A 185 -9.44 17.07 -0.79
C ARG A 185 -8.22 16.28 -1.25
N ARG A 186 -8.03 15.13 -0.61
CA ARG A 186 -6.89 14.24 -0.79
C ARG A 186 -7.22 13.08 -1.72
N PHE A 187 -6.30 12.73 -2.60
CA PHE A 187 -6.30 11.46 -3.32
C PHE A 187 -4.90 10.86 -3.38
N VAL A 188 -4.83 9.55 -3.60
CA VAL A 188 -3.58 8.81 -3.67
C VAL A 188 -3.18 8.59 -5.12
N ILE A 189 -1.90 8.73 -5.40
CA ILE A 189 -1.26 8.23 -6.62
C ILE A 189 -0.54 6.94 -6.22
N MET A 190 -0.84 5.84 -6.89
CA MET A 190 -0.07 4.60 -6.83
C MET A 190 0.78 4.49 -8.10
N ALA A 191 2.05 4.10 -7.96
CA ALA A 191 2.91 3.84 -9.12
C ALA A 191 3.42 2.40 -9.09
N PHE A 192 3.30 1.73 -10.23
CA PHE A 192 3.61 0.33 -10.41
C PHE A 192 4.65 0.16 -11.52
N ASN A 193 5.72 -0.56 -11.22
CA ASN A 193 6.73 -0.93 -12.19
C ASN A 193 6.31 -2.22 -12.92
N TYR A 194 6.05 -2.16 -14.21
CA TYR A 194 5.64 -3.34 -14.99
C TYR A 194 6.78 -4.32 -15.32
N GLU A 195 8.03 -4.06 -14.91
CA GLU A 195 9.06 -5.11 -14.81
C GLU A 195 8.72 -6.12 -13.71
N ARG A 196 7.98 -5.68 -12.68
CA ARG A 196 7.63 -6.49 -11.50
C ARG A 196 6.24 -7.10 -11.66
N ASP A 197 5.92 -8.04 -10.77
CA ASP A 197 4.64 -8.73 -10.74
C ASP A 197 3.66 -8.10 -9.75
N VAL A 198 2.45 -8.65 -9.69
CA VAL A 198 1.36 -8.16 -8.83
C VAL A 198 1.69 -8.23 -7.33
N ASP A 199 2.62 -9.09 -6.95
CA ASP A 199 3.10 -9.20 -5.58
C ASP A 199 3.73 -7.89 -5.07
N CYS A 200 4.57 -7.23 -5.89
CA CYS A 200 5.11 -5.90 -5.59
C CYS A 200 4.02 -4.83 -5.58
N MET A 201 2.97 -4.95 -6.41
CA MET A 201 1.86 -4.00 -6.34
C MET A 201 1.11 -4.09 -5.01
N LEU A 202 0.94 -5.30 -4.47
CA LEU A 202 0.33 -5.51 -3.16
C LEU A 202 1.23 -5.02 -2.02
N GLU A 203 2.55 -5.11 -2.17
CA GLU A 203 3.53 -4.51 -1.26
C GLU A 203 3.38 -2.98 -1.20
N ASN A 204 3.32 -2.31 -2.37
CA ASN A 204 3.04 -0.86 -2.45
C ASN A 204 1.74 -0.50 -1.70
N PHE A 205 0.68 -1.31 -1.88
CA PHE A 205 -0.58 -1.10 -1.16
C PHE A 205 -0.43 -1.35 0.35
N GLY A 206 0.36 -2.33 0.75
CA GLY A 206 0.68 -2.60 2.14
C GLY A 206 1.34 -1.39 2.81
N HIS A 207 2.31 -0.75 2.15
CA HIS A 207 2.90 0.49 2.64
C HIS A 207 1.93 1.67 2.75
N ARG A 208 0.97 1.76 1.83
CA ARG A 208 -0.16 2.70 1.96
C ARG A 208 -1.00 2.40 3.20
N VAL A 209 -1.36 1.12 3.43
CA VAL A 209 -2.09 0.69 4.64
C VAL A 209 -1.31 1.11 5.89
N GLU A 210 -0.01 0.80 5.95
CA GLU A 210 0.83 1.15 7.08
C GLU A 210 0.87 2.65 7.35
N SER A 211 1.03 3.45 6.30
CA SER A 211 1.05 4.91 6.40
C SER A 211 -0.28 5.47 6.92
N ILE A 212 -1.40 5.02 6.33
CA ILE A 212 -2.74 5.50 6.67
C ILE A 212 -3.14 5.06 8.08
N MET A 213 -2.98 3.80 8.42
CA MET A 213 -3.40 3.29 9.73
C MET A 213 -2.50 3.81 10.87
N SER A 214 -1.20 4.01 10.61
CA SER A 214 -0.33 4.72 11.56
C SER A 214 -0.81 6.14 11.81
N ARG A 215 -1.31 6.85 10.78
CA ARG A 215 -1.87 8.19 10.92
C ARG A 215 -3.20 8.19 11.68
N VAL A 216 -4.11 7.26 11.37
CA VAL A 216 -5.40 7.11 12.07
C VAL A 216 -5.21 6.93 13.57
N PHE A 217 -4.22 6.13 13.98
CA PHE A 217 -3.95 5.84 15.39
C PHE A 217 -2.87 6.73 16.03
N ALA A 218 -2.37 7.75 15.34
CA ALA A 218 -1.22 8.55 15.81
C ALA A 218 -1.47 9.27 17.13
N GLY A 219 -2.72 9.64 17.42
CA GLY A 219 -3.12 10.33 18.64
C GLY A 219 -3.60 9.41 19.77
N HIS A 220 -3.73 8.11 19.51
CA HIS A 220 -4.28 7.17 20.50
C HIS A 220 -3.22 6.80 21.55
N PRO A 221 -3.61 6.70 22.83
CA PRO A 221 -2.71 6.20 23.85
C PRO A 221 -2.36 4.72 23.58
N PRO A 222 -1.21 4.22 24.08
CA PRO A 222 -0.71 2.88 23.75
C PRO A 222 -1.72 1.74 23.94
N GLU A 223 -2.56 1.84 24.97
CA GLU A 223 -3.60 0.85 25.29
C GLU A 223 -4.81 0.86 24.33
N GLN A 224 -4.99 1.92 23.54
CA GLN A 224 -6.05 2.04 22.53
C GLN A 224 -5.50 1.99 21.10
N ASN A 225 -4.18 1.94 20.92
CA ASN A 225 -3.55 1.92 19.60
C ASN A 225 -3.58 0.50 19.01
N LEU A 226 -4.71 0.15 18.42
CA LEU A 226 -4.96 -1.17 17.84
C LEU A 226 -4.06 -1.46 16.63
N TRP A 227 -3.62 -0.43 15.90
CA TRP A 227 -2.64 -0.61 14.82
C TRP A 227 -1.28 -1.14 15.32
N ASN A 228 -0.79 -0.63 16.46
CA ASN A 228 0.42 -1.16 17.09
C ASN A 228 0.26 -2.60 17.58
N VAL A 229 -0.97 -3.03 17.91
CA VAL A 229 -1.26 -4.43 18.26
C VAL A 229 -1.29 -5.30 17.00
N PHE A 230 -1.96 -4.85 15.94
CA PHE A 230 -2.06 -5.56 14.65
C PHE A 230 -0.68 -5.90 14.09
N THR A 231 0.23 -4.92 14.15
CA THR A 231 1.57 -4.98 13.55
C THR A 231 2.61 -5.74 14.37
N ARG A 232 2.24 -6.35 15.50
CA ARG A 232 3.18 -7.11 16.32
C ARG A 232 3.63 -8.40 15.64
N TYR A 233 4.91 -8.67 15.74
CA TYR A 233 5.54 -9.95 15.43
C TYR A 233 6.53 -10.32 16.54
N ASP A 234 6.85 -11.60 16.64
CA ASP A 234 7.47 -12.21 17.83
C ASP A 234 8.86 -11.64 18.17
N LYS A 235 9.65 -11.26 17.18
CA LYS A 235 10.98 -10.69 17.40
C LYS A 235 10.95 -9.39 18.22
N ILE A 236 9.91 -8.57 18.05
CA ILE A 236 9.75 -7.29 18.78
C ILE A 236 8.79 -7.39 19.95
N HIS A 237 7.90 -8.39 19.95
CA HIS A 237 6.93 -8.64 21.02
C HIS A 237 6.83 -10.16 21.31
N PRO A 238 7.84 -10.75 21.99
CA PRO A 238 7.89 -12.20 22.20
C PRO A 238 6.64 -12.75 22.87
N GLY A 239 6.04 -13.79 22.26
CA GLY A 239 4.81 -14.44 22.74
C GLY A 239 3.53 -13.61 22.57
N GLN A 240 3.59 -12.47 21.89
CA GLN A 240 2.47 -11.55 21.64
C GLN A 240 2.38 -11.15 20.16
N ALA A 241 2.72 -12.06 19.24
CA ALA A 241 2.63 -11.82 17.81
C ALA A 241 1.17 -11.74 17.36
N HIS A 242 0.86 -10.83 16.43
CA HIS A 242 -0.44 -10.75 15.75
C HIS A 242 -0.24 -11.03 14.26
N CYS A 243 -0.53 -10.07 13.38
CA CYS A 243 -0.42 -10.24 11.94
C CYS A 243 0.95 -9.82 11.40
N GLY A 244 1.73 -9.05 12.17
CA GLY A 244 2.97 -8.46 11.68
C GLY A 244 2.69 -7.32 10.70
N ASN A 245 3.63 -7.05 9.81
CA ASN A 245 3.54 -5.93 8.87
C ASN A 245 3.87 -6.40 7.45
N VAL A 246 3.92 -5.47 6.49
CA VAL A 246 4.08 -5.84 5.08
C VAL A 246 5.37 -6.64 4.84
N HIS A 247 6.44 -6.34 5.59
CA HIS A 247 7.75 -7.01 5.48
C HIS A 247 7.98 -8.19 6.44
N PHE A 248 7.26 -8.24 7.56
CA PHE A 248 7.49 -9.20 8.65
C PHE A 248 6.21 -9.96 8.96
N ALA A 249 6.24 -11.27 8.70
CA ALA A 249 5.26 -12.20 9.21
C ALA A 249 5.43 -12.41 10.74
N PRO A 250 4.46 -13.05 11.42
CA PRO A 250 4.48 -13.22 12.88
C PRO A 250 5.76 -13.84 13.46
N ASN A 251 6.46 -14.70 12.71
CA ASN A 251 7.70 -15.37 13.12
C ASN A 251 8.97 -14.86 12.42
N SER A 252 8.89 -13.79 11.62
CA SER A 252 10.01 -13.31 10.81
C SER A 252 11.17 -12.79 11.68
N GLU A 253 12.39 -13.19 11.33
CA GLU A 253 13.62 -12.76 12.02
C GLU A 253 14.36 -11.63 11.30
N ARG A 254 14.03 -11.38 10.03
CA ARG A 254 14.60 -10.33 9.19
C ARG A 254 13.58 -9.91 8.13
N ASP A 255 13.93 -8.85 7.41
CA ASP A 255 13.13 -8.33 6.30
C ASP A 255 12.80 -9.45 5.28
N TYR A 256 11.54 -9.54 4.87
CA TYR A 256 11.03 -10.49 3.88
C TYR A 256 11.19 -11.98 4.27
N ASP A 257 11.32 -12.28 5.57
CA ASP A 257 11.48 -13.64 6.09
C ASP A 257 10.12 -14.37 6.23
N TRP A 258 9.29 -14.32 5.19
CA TRP A 258 7.96 -14.95 5.19
C TRP A 258 8.02 -16.48 5.06
N GLY A 259 9.14 -17.03 4.59
CA GLY A 259 9.34 -18.48 4.44
C GLY A 259 9.80 -19.20 5.71
N ASN A 260 9.93 -18.50 6.84
CA ASN A 260 10.50 -19.06 8.07
C ASN A 260 9.59 -20.18 8.65
N PRO A 261 10.07 -21.43 8.79
CA PRO A 261 9.25 -22.53 9.27
C PRO A 261 9.14 -22.59 10.81
N ARG A 262 9.78 -21.68 11.55
CA ARG A 262 9.74 -21.65 13.01
C ARG A 262 8.30 -21.44 13.50
N PRO A 263 7.73 -22.38 14.27
CA PRO A 263 6.42 -22.16 14.86
C PRO A 263 6.43 -20.98 15.83
N VAL A 264 5.34 -20.20 15.84
CA VAL A 264 5.14 -19.08 16.76
C VAL A 264 3.71 -19.07 17.28
N LEU A 265 3.54 -18.64 18.53
CA LEU A 265 2.23 -18.37 19.09
C LEU A 265 1.74 -17.01 18.56
N SER A 266 0.61 -16.98 17.83
CA SER A 266 0.04 -15.77 17.24
C SER A 266 -1.45 -15.61 17.55
N TYR A 267 -1.87 -14.36 17.71
CA TYR A 267 -3.25 -13.89 17.87
C TYR A 267 -3.84 -13.38 16.54
N CYS A 268 -3.29 -13.75 15.38
CA CYS A 268 -3.77 -13.29 14.06
C CYS A 268 -5.28 -13.50 13.86
N ASP A 269 -5.82 -14.66 14.26
CA ASP A 269 -7.25 -14.98 14.09
C ASP A 269 -8.20 -14.02 14.84
N ASP A 270 -7.75 -13.36 15.91
CA ASP A 270 -8.60 -12.40 16.65
C ASP A 270 -9.09 -11.28 15.72
N TRP A 271 -8.28 -10.89 14.73
CA TRP A 271 -8.62 -9.84 13.78
C TRP A 271 -9.74 -10.23 12.80
N LEU A 272 -9.92 -11.53 12.55
CA LEU A 272 -11.05 -12.04 11.77
C LEU A 272 -12.39 -11.97 12.52
N THR A 273 -12.32 -11.79 13.85
CA THR A 273 -13.49 -11.67 14.75
C THR A 273 -13.69 -10.26 15.30
N PHE A 274 -12.94 -9.28 14.78
CA PHE A 274 -12.97 -7.90 15.26
C PHE A 274 -14.42 -7.35 15.29
N PRO A 275 -14.85 -6.62 16.34
CA PRO A 275 -14.07 -6.19 17.50
C PRO A 275 -14.10 -7.16 18.69
N ASP A 276 -14.59 -8.40 18.56
CA ASP A 276 -14.72 -9.32 19.73
C ASP A 276 -13.34 -9.71 20.32
N MET A 277 -12.38 -10.05 19.45
CA MET A 277 -10.99 -10.39 19.80
C MET A 277 -10.87 -11.25 21.08
N PRO A 278 -11.29 -12.52 21.05
CA PRO A 278 -11.40 -13.36 22.25
C PRO A 278 -10.07 -13.70 22.92
N GLY A 279 -8.92 -13.29 22.36
CA GLY A 279 -7.61 -13.46 22.97
C GLY A 279 -7.14 -14.91 22.92
N ARG A 280 -7.43 -15.61 21.82
CA ARG A 280 -7.16 -17.05 21.68
C ARG A 280 -6.01 -17.30 20.71
N PRO A 281 -4.76 -17.34 21.21
CA PRO A 281 -3.65 -17.55 20.32
C PRO A 281 -3.56 -19.02 19.88
N ARG A 282 -2.96 -19.25 18.71
CA ARG A 282 -2.60 -20.60 18.24
C ARG A 282 -1.18 -20.62 17.68
N TRP A 283 -0.64 -21.83 17.56
CA TRP A 283 0.62 -22.06 16.87
C TRP A 283 0.41 -21.92 15.36
N VAL A 284 1.22 -21.06 14.73
CA VAL A 284 1.26 -20.82 13.29
C VAL A 284 2.71 -20.87 12.79
N ASP A 285 2.90 -21.06 11.49
CA ASP A 285 4.20 -20.98 10.82
C ASP A 285 4.00 -20.47 9.38
N CYS A 286 5.06 -20.45 8.57
CA CYS A 286 5.01 -19.91 7.22
C CYS A 286 3.90 -20.47 6.33
N ARG A 287 3.40 -21.69 6.57
CA ARG A 287 2.31 -22.28 5.77
C ARG A 287 1.01 -21.51 5.89
N GLU A 288 0.81 -20.79 7.01
CA GLU A 288 -0.35 -19.95 7.27
C GLU A 288 -0.52 -18.83 6.22
N TRP A 289 0.60 -18.27 5.75
CA TRP A 289 0.63 -17.12 4.85
C TRP A 289 1.37 -17.42 3.53
N GLY A 290 1.36 -18.68 3.09
CA GLY A 290 1.83 -19.07 1.76
C GLY A 290 3.28 -19.52 1.64
N GLY A 291 3.96 -19.78 2.75
CA GLY A 291 5.23 -20.51 2.78
C GLY A 291 6.44 -19.76 2.20
N GLY A 292 6.38 -18.42 2.18
CA GLY A 292 7.40 -17.57 1.56
C GLY A 292 7.00 -16.99 0.21
N ASP A 293 5.82 -17.34 -0.32
CA ASP A 293 5.24 -16.64 -1.46
C ASP A 293 4.80 -15.23 -1.03
N MET A 294 5.36 -14.22 -1.69
CA MET A 294 5.13 -12.82 -1.35
C MET A 294 3.66 -12.44 -1.55
N ARG A 295 3.05 -12.81 -2.68
CA ARG A 295 1.65 -12.48 -2.96
C ARG A 295 0.72 -13.07 -1.91
N LEU A 296 0.90 -14.34 -1.59
CA LEU A 296 0.08 -15.04 -0.59
C LEU A 296 0.24 -14.45 0.80
N HIS A 297 1.46 -14.02 1.17
CA HIS A 297 1.66 -13.31 2.44
C HIS A 297 0.86 -12.01 2.49
N HIS A 298 0.97 -11.17 1.45
CA HIS A 298 0.26 -9.91 1.38
C HIS A 298 -1.26 -10.10 1.40
N LEU A 299 -1.78 -11.08 0.63
CA LEU A 299 -3.20 -11.44 0.63
C LEU A 299 -3.67 -11.89 2.01
N TRP A 300 -2.91 -12.76 2.67
CA TRP A 300 -3.20 -13.19 4.04
C TRP A 300 -3.25 -11.97 4.98
N TRP A 301 -2.20 -11.14 4.99
CA TRP A 301 -2.10 -9.97 5.87
C TRP A 301 -3.23 -8.95 5.65
N LEU A 302 -3.51 -8.59 4.39
CA LEU A 302 -4.60 -7.69 4.02
C LEU A 302 -5.97 -8.27 4.42
N SER A 303 -6.17 -9.59 4.28
CA SER A 303 -7.43 -10.24 4.63
C SER A 303 -7.74 -10.22 6.13
N HIS A 304 -6.75 -9.93 6.98
CA HIS A 304 -6.92 -9.74 8.42
C HIS A 304 -7.26 -8.29 8.81
N LEU A 305 -7.24 -7.33 7.88
CA LEU A 305 -7.70 -5.97 8.20
C LEU A 305 -9.20 -5.98 8.54
N PRO A 306 -9.60 -5.37 9.68
CA PRO A 306 -11.00 -5.24 10.06
C PRO A 306 -11.87 -4.61 8.96
N ARG A 307 -13.04 -5.21 8.73
CA ARG A 307 -13.98 -4.83 7.67
C ARG A 307 -15.45 -4.91 8.10
N VAL A 308 -15.72 -4.62 9.37
CA VAL A 308 -17.08 -4.72 9.95
C VAL A 308 -17.62 -3.35 10.36
N GLY A 309 -18.93 -3.26 10.54
CA GLY A 309 -19.56 -2.04 11.07
C GLY A 309 -19.21 -1.77 12.54
N GLY A 310 -19.47 -0.54 12.97
CA GLY A 310 -19.23 -0.08 14.34
C GLY A 310 -17.93 0.70 14.50
N GLU A 311 -17.62 1.06 15.74
CA GLU A 311 -16.49 1.88 16.09
C GLU A 311 -15.84 1.34 17.38
N THR A 312 -14.51 1.39 17.45
CA THR A 312 -13.73 1.06 18.64
C THR A 312 -12.75 2.19 18.91
N PHE A 313 -12.81 2.79 20.09
CA PHE A 313 -11.97 3.93 20.49
C PHE A 313 -11.99 5.12 19.50
N GLY A 314 -13.15 5.46 18.94
CA GLY A 314 -13.26 6.56 17.98
C GLY A 314 -12.79 6.23 16.56
N VAL A 315 -12.46 4.97 16.26
CA VAL A 315 -12.00 4.52 14.94
C VAL A 315 -13.01 3.51 14.38
N SER A 316 -13.43 3.73 13.13
CA SER A 316 -14.30 2.79 12.40
C SER A 316 -13.70 1.39 12.41
N ASN A 317 -14.52 0.38 12.67
CA ASN A 317 -14.13 -1.03 12.64
C ASN A 317 -13.93 -1.57 11.21
N ASN A 318 -14.18 -0.74 10.20
CA ASN A 318 -13.81 -1.02 8.82
C ASN A 318 -12.58 -0.21 8.43
N TRP A 319 -11.39 -0.76 8.62
CA TRP A 319 -10.13 -0.05 8.36
C TRP A 319 -9.92 0.23 6.87
N TRP A 320 -10.49 -0.60 5.99
CA TRP A 320 -10.47 -0.37 4.56
C TRP A 320 -11.09 0.97 4.16
N SER A 321 -12.05 1.53 4.94
CA SER A 321 -12.62 2.83 4.62
C SER A 321 -11.58 3.95 4.64
N TYR A 322 -10.68 3.94 5.64
CA TYR A 322 -9.58 4.91 5.73
C TYR A 322 -8.54 4.69 4.64
N VAL A 323 -8.16 3.42 4.43
CA VAL A 323 -7.13 3.05 3.44
C VAL A 323 -7.53 3.52 2.04
N ILE A 324 -8.80 3.34 1.67
CA ILE A 324 -9.30 3.70 0.34
C ILE A 324 -9.63 5.18 0.25
N ASN A 325 -10.23 5.77 1.28
CA ASN A 325 -10.58 7.19 1.30
C ASN A 325 -9.75 7.95 2.35
N PRO A 326 -8.61 8.55 1.96
CA PRO A 326 -7.75 9.28 2.90
C PRO A 326 -8.44 10.50 3.51
N ASN A 327 -9.58 10.94 2.94
CA ASN A 327 -10.36 12.05 3.50
C ASN A 327 -11.08 11.71 4.80
N LEU A 328 -11.19 10.43 5.15
CA LEU A 328 -11.70 9.98 6.44
C LEU A 328 -10.65 10.04 7.55
N VAL A 329 -9.37 10.22 7.21
CA VAL A 329 -8.27 10.26 8.18
C VAL A 329 -8.27 11.62 8.90
N PRO A 330 -8.29 11.63 10.26
CA PRO A 330 -8.33 12.86 11.06
C PRO A 330 -7.12 13.80 10.92
#